data_AF-A0A4U0UIP2-F1
#
_entry.id   AF-A0A4U0UIP2-F1
#
_cell.length_a   1.000
_cell.length_b   1.000
_cell.length_c   1.000
_cell.angle_alpha   90.00
_cell.angle_beta   90.00
_cell.angle_gamma   90.00
#
_symmetry.space_group_name_H-M   'P 1'
#
loop_
_entity.id
_entity.type
_entity.pdbx_description
1 polymer ?
#
loop_
_entity_poly.entity_id
_entity_poly.type
_entity_poly.pdbx_seq_one_letter_code
_entity_poly.pdbx_strand_id
1 'polypeptide(L)'
;MVLMACQSLMGLNSGAWTGHSEGAIKLLKARGPPDPDDMFETELVMCVRAPALEGIFNEDIEMMLPDPPGSRYSEISALNIVSQTQSLIRRWSRPHGLGLGDTTIVEDAKECYKISQDAIEEWRAIATAMDASMELTKPQPLALVHEHARVHQYLGLLVAVTIILNCIV
;
A
#
# COMPACT_ATOMS: atom_id res chain seq x y z
N MET A 1 -3.43 14.71 1.49
CA MET A 1 -2.59 13.56 1.08
C MET A 1 -1.42 13.98 0.20
N VAL A 2 -1.63 14.56 -1.01
CA VAL A 2 -0.51 14.97 -1.91
C VAL A 2 0.47 15.96 -1.26
N LEU A 3 -0.01 17.02 -0.60
CA LEU A 3 0.87 17.98 0.09
C LEU A 3 1.69 17.33 1.22
N MET A 4 1.13 16.35 1.94
CA MET A 4 1.84 15.60 2.98
C MET A 4 2.92 14.71 2.38
N ALA A 5 2.60 13.99 1.29
CA ALA A 5 3.58 13.21 0.53
C ALA A 5 4.76 14.09 0.05
N CYS A 6 4.47 15.28 -0.48
CA CYS A 6 5.51 16.24 -0.87
C CYS A 6 6.34 16.72 0.33
N GLN A 7 5.73 17.01 1.49
CA GLN A 7 6.44 17.41 2.70
C GLN A 7 7.40 16.31 3.18
N SER A 8 6.97 15.05 3.16
CA SER A 8 7.81 13.91 3.52
C SER A 8 8.97 13.70 2.56
N LEU A 9 8.72 13.83 1.24
CA LEU A 9 9.79 13.76 0.23
C LEU A 9 10.81 14.90 0.37
N MET A 10 10.38 16.06 0.86
CA MET A 10 11.25 17.21 1.14
C MET A 10 11.93 17.14 2.53
N GLY A 11 11.67 16.11 3.33
CA GLY A 11 12.22 15.97 4.69
C GLY A 11 11.60 16.93 5.72
N LEU A 12 10.46 17.54 5.40
CA LEU A 12 9.70 18.41 6.30
C LEU A 12 8.78 17.56 7.19
N ASN A 13 9.38 16.86 8.17
CA ASN A 13 8.66 15.94 9.06
C ASN A 13 7.93 16.62 10.24
N SER A 14 7.67 17.93 10.17
CA SER A 14 7.05 18.68 11.28
C SER A 14 5.51 18.67 11.29
N GLY A 15 4.87 18.07 10.28
CA GLY A 15 3.42 17.91 10.22
C GLY A 15 2.99 16.54 10.73
N ALA A 16 2.18 16.52 11.79
CA ALA A 16 1.58 15.29 12.30
C ALA A 16 0.71 14.63 11.23
N TRP A 17 1.00 13.38 10.88
CA TRP A 17 0.08 12.53 10.12
C TRP A 17 -1.27 12.54 10.83
N THR A 18 -2.36 12.76 10.08
CA THR A 18 -3.69 12.64 10.66
C THR A 18 -3.94 11.16 10.94
N GLY A 19 -3.86 10.74 12.20
CA GLY A 19 -3.88 9.33 12.64
C GLY A 19 -5.22 8.58 12.45
N HIS A 20 -5.94 8.82 11.37
CA HIS A 20 -7.16 8.08 11.03
C HIS A 20 -6.83 6.61 10.71
N SER A 21 -5.84 6.38 9.85
CA SER A 21 -5.43 5.02 9.49
C SER A 21 -4.67 4.34 10.63
N GLU A 22 -3.87 5.11 11.36
CA GLU A 22 -3.18 4.65 12.57
C GLU A 22 -4.17 4.22 13.67
N GLY A 23 -5.21 5.02 13.93
CA GLY A 23 -6.26 4.72 14.90
C GLY A 23 -7.06 3.47 14.51
N ALA A 24 -7.37 3.32 13.23
CA ALA A 24 -8.07 2.15 12.72
C ALA A 24 -7.22 0.86 12.80
N ILE A 25 -5.91 0.94 12.52
CA ILE A 25 -4.96 -0.18 12.73
C ILE A 25 -4.85 -0.55 14.20
N LYS A 26 -4.73 0.43 15.10
CA LYS A 26 -4.69 0.18 16.55
C LYS A 26 -5.97 -0.51 17.02
N LEU A 27 -7.12 -0.12 16.47
CA LEU A 27 -8.41 -0.72 16.78
C LEU A 27 -8.50 -2.17 16.29
N LEU A 28 -8.03 -2.47 15.07
CA LEU A 28 -7.91 -3.85 14.57
C LEU A 28 -6.96 -4.69 15.42
N LYS A 29 -5.76 -4.17 15.74
CA LYS A 29 -4.78 -4.86 16.60
C LYS A 29 -5.33 -5.15 18.00
N ALA A 30 -6.14 -4.25 18.56
CA ALA A 30 -6.75 -4.42 19.88
C ALA A 30 -7.88 -5.47 19.90
N ARG A 31 -8.56 -5.70 18.78
CA ARG A 31 -9.67 -6.65 18.67
C ARG A 31 -9.23 -8.09 18.44
N GLY A 32 -8.00 -8.31 17.96
CA GLY A 32 -7.41 -9.64 17.80
C GLY A 32 -7.40 -10.10 16.34
N PRO A 33 -7.47 -11.42 16.08
CA PRO A 33 -7.54 -11.94 14.71
C PRO A 33 -8.81 -11.42 14.01
N PRO A 34 -8.72 -10.99 12.74
CA PRO A 34 -9.86 -10.43 12.03
C PRO A 34 -10.97 -11.48 11.84
N ASP A 35 -12.20 -11.11 12.20
CA ASP A 35 -13.39 -11.91 11.96
C ASP A 35 -14.01 -11.54 10.59
N PRO A 36 -13.99 -12.44 9.59
CA PRO A 36 -14.55 -12.15 8.27
C PRO A 36 -16.08 -11.97 8.27
N ASP A 37 -16.76 -12.40 9.34
CA ASP A 37 -18.22 -12.24 9.50
C ASP A 37 -18.58 -10.92 10.20
N ASP A 38 -17.62 -10.21 10.81
CA ASP A 38 -17.82 -8.87 11.36
C ASP A 38 -17.71 -7.83 10.24
N MET A 39 -18.87 -7.29 9.83
CA MET A 39 -18.96 -6.23 8.81
C MET A 39 -18.16 -4.98 9.20
N PHE A 40 -18.14 -4.60 10.48
CA PHE A 40 -17.38 -3.44 10.93
C PHE A 40 -15.88 -3.69 10.79
N GLU A 41 -15.39 -4.88 11.16
CA GLU A 41 -13.96 -5.21 10.96
C GLU A 41 -13.61 -5.32 9.48
N THR A 42 -14.49 -5.90 8.67
CA THR A 42 -14.30 -6.01 7.22
C THR A 42 -14.25 -4.63 6.54
N GLU A 43 -15.18 -3.74 6.89
CA GLU A 43 -15.18 -2.35 6.41
C GLU A 43 -13.99 -1.56 6.96
N LEU A 44 -13.59 -1.79 8.20
CA LEU A 44 -12.44 -1.13 8.81
C LEU A 44 -11.12 -1.59 8.18
N VAL A 45 -10.97 -2.88 7.87
CA VAL A 45 -9.84 -3.42 7.12
C VAL A 45 -9.79 -2.81 5.72
N MET A 46 -10.93 -2.70 5.03
CA MET A 46 -10.99 -2.00 3.74
C MET A 46 -10.62 -0.52 3.88
N CYS A 47 -11.13 0.17 4.91
CA CYS A 47 -10.82 1.56 5.24
C CYS A 47 -9.39 1.80 5.72
N VAL A 48 -8.67 0.78 6.21
CA VAL A 48 -7.25 0.85 6.61
C VAL A 48 -6.35 0.56 5.41
N ARG A 49 -6.77 -0.35 4.53
CA ARG A 49 -6.04 -0.69 3.33
C ARG A 49 -6.21 0.39 2.24
N ALA A 50 -7.28 1.21 2.27
CA ALA A 50 -7.59 2.23 1.25
C ALA A 50 -6.77 3.53 1.37
N PRO A 51 -6.35 3.99 2.57
CA PRO A 51 -5.37 5.03 2.80
C PRO A 51 -3.95 4.46 3.00
N ALA A 52 -3.61 3.36 2.32
CA ALA A 52 -2.26 2.79 2.25
C ALA A 52 -1.16 3.81 1.88
N LEU A 53 -1.53 4.95 1.30
CA LEU A 53 -0.64 6.11 1.12
C LEU A 53 -0.13 6.69 2.44
N GLU A 54 -0.96 6.78 3.49
CA GLU A 54 -0.48 7.21 4.81
C GLU A 54 0.58 6.24 5.32
N GLY A 55 0.34 4.93 5.18
CA GLY A 55 1.31 3.91 5.52
C GLY A 55 2.65 4.12 4.82
N ILE A 56 2.67 4.47 3.54
CA ILE A 56 3.92 4.71 2.78
C ILE A 56 4.84 5.74 3.46
N PHE A 57 4.29 6.70 4.20
CA PHE A 57 5.05 7.79 4.78
C PHE A 57 4.98 7.85 6.33
N ASN A 58 4.01 7.18 6.96
CA ASN A 58 3.83 7.09 8.41
C ASN A 58 4.50 5.82 8.94
N GLU A 59 5.47 5.98 9.82
CA GLU A 59 6.27 4.87 10.33
C GLU A 59 5.58 3.99 11.37
N ASP A 60 4.52 4.51 11.99
CA ASP A 60 3.71 3.77 12.97
C ASP A 60 2.75 2.78 12.29
N ILE A 61 2.69 2.80 10.95
CA ILE A 61 1.84 1.95 10.13
C ILE A 61 2.68 0.88 9.43
N GLU A 62 2.67 -0.32 9.99
CA GLU A 62 3.18 -1.51 9.33
C GLU A 62 2.16 -2.02 8.30
N MET A 63 2.57 -2.04 7.03
CA MET A 63 1.70 -2.44 5.91
C MET A 63 1.60 -3.96 5.73
N MET A 64 2.33 -4.76 6.49
CA MET A 64 2.20 -6.23 6.47
C MET A 64 1.03 -6.66 7.34
N LEU A 65 -0.15 -6.78 6.74
CA LEU A 65 -1.25 -7.57 7.28
C LEU A 65 -1.22 -8.95 6.60
N PRO A 66 -1.47 -10.05 7.34
CA PRO A 66 -1.62 -11.36 6.71
C PRO A 66 -2.75 -11.36 5.68
N ASP A 67 -2.58 -12.15 4.61
CA ASP A 67 -3.63 -12.38 3.62
C ASP A 67 -4.87 -12.94 4.34
N PRO A 68 -6.08 -12.43 4.06
CA PRO A 68 -7.29 -13.00 4.64
C PRO A 68 -7.47 -14.45 4.17
N PRO A 69 -8.03 -15.33 5.02
CA PRO A 69 -8.28 -16.73 4.66
C PRO A 69 -9.20 -16.81 3.44
N GLY A 70 -8.81 -17.60 2.43
CA GLY A 70 -9.57 -17.76 1.18
C GLY A 70 -9.19 -16.79 0.06
N SER A 71 -8.15 -15.96 0.25
CA SER A 71 -7.65 -15.10 -0.83
C SER A 71 -7.19 -15.89 -2.07
N ARG A 72 -7.70 -15.53 -3.25
CA ARG A 72 -7.23 -16.10 -4.52
C ARG A 72 -5.85 -15.59 -4.97
N TYR A 73 -5.44 -14.43 -4.50
CA TYR A 73 -4.19 -13.77 -4.91
C TYR A 73 -3.34 -13.46 -3.68
N SER A 74 -2.03 -13.69 -3.78
CA SER A 74 -1.12 -13.31 -2.69
C SER A 74 -0.81 -11.83 -2.81
N GLU A 75 -1.03 -11.09 -1.72
CA GLU A 75 -0.80 -9.65 -1.67
C GLU A 75 0.66 -9.34 -1.28
N ILE A 76 1.42 -10.37 -0.91
CA ILE A 76 2.78 -10.30 -0.36
C ILE A 76 3.72 -9.57 -1.31
N SER A 77 3.66 -9.82 -2.62
CA SER A 77 4.54 -9.15 -3.59
C SER A 77 4.29 -7.64 -3.63
N ALA A 78 3.03 -7.22 -3.71
CA ALA A 78 2.64 -5.82 -3.71
C ALA A 78 3.00 -5.12 -2.39
N LEU A 79 2.74 -5.78 -1.25
CA LEU A 79 3.06 -5.25 0.07
C LEU A 79 4.57 -5.16 0.32
N ASN A 80 5.37 -6.09 -0.22
CA ASN A 80 6.83 -6.00 -0.15
C ASN A 80 7.37 -4.79 -0.90
N ILE A 81 6.83 -4.49 -2.09
CA ILE A 81 7.22 -3.31 -2.88
C ILE A 81 6.88 -2.01 -2.12
N VAL A 82 5.71 -1.97 -1.48
CA VAL A 82 5.28 -0.86 -0.62
C VAL A 82 6.25 -0.68 0.56
N SER A 83 6.60 -1.77 1.24
CA SER A 83 7.54 -1.76 2.37
C SER A 83 8.96 -1.31 1.97
N GLN A 84 9.46 -1.79 0.84
CA GLN A 84 10.73 -1.33 0.28
C GLN A 84 10.70 0.18 -0.03
N THR A 85 9.60 0.65 -0.61
CA THR A 85 9.40 2.07 -0.93
C THR A 85 9.37 2.94 0.33
N GLN A 86 8.70 2.50 1.40
CA GLN A 86 8.76 3.16 2.72
C GLN A 86 10.20 3.33 3.19
N SER A 87 10.99 2.25 3.13
CA SER A 87 12.41 2.27 3.54
C SER A 87 13.22 3.29 2.73
N LEU A 88 13.01 3.34 1.40
CA LEU A 88 13.68 4.28 0.50
C LEU A 88 13.33 5.73 0.80
N ILE A 89 12.04 6.05 0.99
CA ILE A 89 11.60 7.41 1.34
C ILE A 89 12.21 7.86 2.67
N ARG A 90 12.29 6.96 3.66
CA ARG A 90 12.94 7.26 4.95
C ARG A 90 14.43 7.51 4.81
N ARG A 91 15.12 6.70 4.01
CA ARG A 91 16.55 6.90 3.71
C ARG A 91 16.78 8.23 2.98
N TRP A 92 15.90 8.57 2.04
CA TRP A 92 15.94 9.83 1.28
C TRP A 92 15.67 11.08 2.14
N SER A 93 14.68 11.01 3.03
CA SER A 93 14.23 12.14 3.86
C SER A 93 15.10 12.41 5.09
N ARG A 94 16.06 11.55 5.42
CA ARG A 94 17.00 11.81 6.53
C ARG A 94 17.80 13.09 6.24
N PRO A 95 17.90 14.02 7.20
CA PRO A 95 18.68 15.24 7.01
C PRO A 95 20.12 14.85 6.65
N HIS A 96 20.66 15.47 5.61
CA HIS A 96 22.00 15.28 5.04
C HIS A 96 23.16 15.64 6.03
N GLY A 97 22.90 15.61 7.33
CA GLY A 97 23.76 16.14 8.40
C GLY A 97 25.03 15.34 8.70
N LEU A 98 25.32 14.25 7.96
CA LEU A 98 26.52 13.44 8.16
C LEU A 98 27.15 13.01 6.82
N GLY A 99 27.37 13.96 5.91
CA GLY A 99 28.56 13.98 5.04
C GLY A 99 28.81 12.85 4.03
N LEU A 100 27.95 11.85 3.90
CA LEU A 100 27.91 10.86 2.82
C LEU A 100 26.43 10.57 2.58
N GLY A 101 25.82 11.25 1.60
CA GLY A 101 24.50 10.85 1.12
C GLY A 101 24.56 9.38 0.74
N ASP A 102 23.57 8.60 1.16
CA ASP A 102 23.49 7.17 0.85
C ASP A 102 23.41 7.03 -0.68
N THR A 103 24.57 6.74 -1.27
CA THR A 103 24.75 6.76 -2.72
C THR A 103 24.01 5.63 -3.41
N THR A 104 23.47 4.65 -2.66
CA THR A 104 22.75 3.51 -3.23
C THR A 104 21.25 3.75 -3.30
N ILE A 105 20.70 4.82 -2.70
CA ILE A 105 19.24 5.06 -2.70
C ILE A 105 18.69 5.12 -4.13
N VAL A 106 19.42 5.76 -5.05
CA VAL A 106 18.96 5.91 -6.45
C VAL A 106 18.99 4.56 -7.17
N GLU A 107 20.04 3.76 -6.99
CA GLU A 107 20.14 2.41 -7.55
C GLU A 107 19.07 1.47 -6.97
N ASP A 108 18.87 1.49 -5.65
CA ASP A 108 17.86 0.70 -4.96
C ASP A 108 16.44 1.13 -5.40
N ALA A 109 16.21 2.43 -5.60
CA ALA A 109 14.95 2.96 -6.13
C ALA A 109 14.73 2.56 -7.60
N LYS A 110 15.78 2.51 -8.43
CA LYS A 110 15.71 2.00 -9.82
C LYS A 110 15.34 0.53 -9.86
N GLU A 111 15.92 -0.28 -8.98
CA GLU A 111 15.58 -1.71 -8.88
C GLU A 111 14.13 -1.89 -8.42
N CYS A 112 13.74 -1.22 -7.34
CA CYS A 112 12.38 -1.27 -6.83
C CYS A 112 11.36 -0.76 -7.87
N TYR A 113 11.72 0.28 -8.64
CA TYR A 113 10.88 0.81 -9.73
C TYR A 113 10.62 -0.25 -10.80
N LYS A 114 11.65 -0.96 -11.27
CA LYS A 114 11.48 -2.03 -12.27
C LYS A 114 10.59 -3.15 -11.75
N ILE A 115 10.85 -3.63 -10.53
CA ILE A 115 10.03 -4.66 -9.88
C ILE A 115 8.57 -4.19 -9.78
N SER A 116 8.34 -2.92 -9.46
CA SER A 116 6.99 -2.35 -9.38
C SER A 116 6.28 -2.29 -10.74
N GLN A 117 7.00 -2.04 -11.83
CA GLN A 117 6.42 -2.05 -13.18
C GLN A 117 5.95 -3.45 -13.57
N ASP A 118 6.79 -4.47 -13.35
CA ASP A 118 6.45 -5.86 -13.63
C ASP A 118 5.22 -6.30 -12.81
N ALA A 119 5.16 -5.90 -11.53
CA ALA A 119 4.00 -6.16 -10.67
C ALA A 119 2.73 -5.45 -11.16
N ILE A 120 2.83 -4.21 -11.68
CA ILE A 120 1.66 -3.51 -12.24
C ILE A 120 1.08 -4.28 -13.43
N GLU A 121 1.93 -4.84 -14.29
CA GLU A 121 1.46 -5.62 -15.45
C GLU A 121 0.71 -6.87 -15.00
N GLU A 122 1.26 -7.61 -14.03
CA GLU A 122 0.61 -8.77 -13.42
C GLU A 122 -0.75 -8.39 -12.82
N TRP A 123 -0.79 -7.38 -11.96
CA TRP A 123 -2.01 -6.96 -11.26
C TRP A 123 -3.04 -6.36 -12.21
N ARG A 124 -2.63 -5.74 -13.31
CA ARG A 124 -3.54 -5.25 -14.35
C ARG A 124 -4.21 -6.41 -15.10
N ALA A 125 -3.47 -7.50 -15.36
CA ALA A 125 -4.06 -8.71 -15.93
C ALA A 125 -5.09 -9.34 -14.98
N ILE A 126 -4.76 -9.40 -13.69
CA ILE A 126 -5.69 -9.89 -12.64
C ILE A 126 -6.94 -9.01 -12.57
N ALA A 127 -6.79 -7.68 -12.54
CA ALA A 127 -7.91 -6.74 -12.52
C ALA A 127 -8.83 -6.91 -13.74
N THR A 128 -8.25 -7.06 -14.93
CA THR A 128 -9.01 -7.28 -16.17
C THR A 128 -9.82 -8.58 -16.11
N ALA A 129 -9.23 -9.66 -15.59
CA ALA A 129 -9.94 -10.94 -15.41
C ALA A 129 -11.05 -10.85 -14.36
N MET A 130 -10.83 -10.07 -13.30
CA MET A 130 -11.82 -9.84 -12.25
C MET A 130 -12.99 -8.99 -12.74
N ASP A 131 -12.72 -7.95 -13.54
CA ASP A 131 -13.76 -7.13 -14.19
C ASP A 131 -14.64 -7.99 -15.12
N ALA A 132 -14.02 -8.87 -15.91
CA ALA A 132 -14.77 -9.82 -16.75
C ALA A 132 -15.64 -10.77 -15.90
N SER A 133 -15.14 -11.24 -14.75
CA SER A 133 -15.88 -12.12 -13.84
C SER A 133 -17.08 -11.41 -13.19
N MET A 134 -16.93 -10.13 -12.84
CA MET A 134 -17.99 -9.27 -12.30
C MET A 134 -19.12 -9.00 -13.30
N GLU A 135 -18.79 -8.90 -14.59
CA GLU A 135 -19.79 -8.72 -15.65
C GLU A 135 -20.57 -10.01 -15.95
N LEU A 136 -19.89 -11.16 -15.91
CA LEU A 136 -20.48 -12.46 -16.20
C LEU A 136 -21.35 -13.00 -15.06
N THR A 137 -21.08 -12.60 -13.80
CA THR A 137 -21.75 -13.17 -12.62
C THR A 137 -22.82 -12.21 -12.09
N LYS A 138 -24.11 -12.54 -12.29
CA LYS A 138 -25.26 -11.78 -11.77
C LYS A 138 -26.28 -12.73 -11.12
N PRO A 139 -26.76 -12.48 -9.88
CA PRO A 139 -26.36 -11.39 -8.98
C PRO A 139 -24.92 -11.57 -8.45
N GLN A 140 -24.25 -10.47 -8.14
CA GLN A 140 -22.86 -10.49 -7.67
C GLN A 140 -22.81 -10.99 -6.22
N PRO A 141 -22.09 -12.10 -5.94
CA PRO A 141 -21.87 -12.55 -4.57
C PRO A 141 -21.02 -11.54 -3.79
N LEU A 142 -21.29 -11.35 -2.49
CA LEU A 142 -20.54 -10.41 -1.64
C LEU A 142 -19.03 -10.68 -1.67
N ALA A 143 -18.63 -11.96 -1.62
CA ALA A 143 -17.23 -12.36 -1.72
C ALA A 143 -16.56 -11.90 -3.03
N LEU A 144 -17.29 -11.93 -4.15
CA LEU A 144 -16.78 -11.46 -5.44
C LEU A 144 -16.59 -9.94 -5.45
N VAL A 145 -17.54 -9.19 -4.85
CA VAL A 145 -17.44 -7.74 -4.71
C VAL A 145 -16.23 -7.34 -3.85
N HIS A 146 -16.01 -8.03 -2.73
CA HIS A 146 -14.85 -7.79 -1.87
C HIS A 146 -13.53 -8.12 -2.57
N GLU A 147 -13.45 -9.24 -3.30
CA GLU A 147 -12.25 -9.58 -4.06
C GLU A 147 -12.00 -8.57 -5.20
N HIS A 148 -13.03 -8.11 -5.89
CA HIS A 148 -12.94 -7.08 -6.92
C HIS A 148 -12.37 -5.76 -6.37
N ALA A 149 -12.96 -5.25 -5.29
CA ALA A 149 -12.48 -4.03 -4.64
C ALA A 149 -11.01 -4.14 -4.21
N ARG A 150 -10.64 -5.29 -3.66
CA ARG A 150 -9.28 -5.58 -3.19
C ARG A 150 -8.25 -5.64 -4.31
N VAL A 151 -8.57 -6.28 -5.44
CA VAL A 151 -7.68 -6.32 -6.60
C VAL A 151 -7.37 -4.91 -7.12
N HIS A 152 -8.41 -4.10 -7.29
CA HIS A 152 -8.26 -2.72 -7.77
C HIS A 152 -7.51 -1.83 -6.78
N GLN A 153 -7.69 -2.07 -5.49
CA GLN A 153 -6.97 -1.37 -4.43
C GLN A 153 -5.46 -1.62 -4.49
N TYR A 154 -5.02 -2.87 -4.61
CA TYR A 154 -3.59 -3.20 -4.72
C TYR A 154 -2.97 -2.70 -6.01
N LEU A 155 -3.70 -2.78 -7.13
CA LEU A 155 -3.25 -2.17 -8.38
C LEU A 155 -3.07 -0.65 -8.23
N GLY A 156 -4.02 0.03 -7.60
CA GLY A 156 -3.92 1.46 -7.31
C GLY A 156 -2.72 1.80 -6.41
N LEU A 157 -2.46 0.98 -5.40
CA LEU A 157 -1.33 1.14 -4.49
C LEU A 157 0.02 0.96 -5.21
N LEU A 158 0.15 -0.08 -6.05
CA LEU A 158 1.32 -0.31 -6.89
C LEU A 158 1.59 0.88 -7.81
N VAL A 159 0.55 1.38 -8.50
CA VAL A 159 0.65 2.58 -9.35
C VAL A 159 1.15 3.79 -8.54
N ALA A 160 0.61 4.01 -7.35
CA ALA A 160 1.04 5.11 -6.49
C ALA A 160 2.50 4.99 -6.07
N VAL A 161 2.94 3.80 -5.67
CA VAL A 161 4.35 3.52 -5.32
C VAL A 161 5.27 3.75 -6.51
N THR A 162 4.92 3.24 -7.70
CA THR A 162 5.71 3.43 -8.92
C THR A 162 5.85 4.90 -9.28
N ILE A 163 4.79 5.71 -9.11
CA ILE A 163 4.86 7.17 -9.31
C ILE A 163 5.84 7.81 -8.32
N ILE A 164 5.83 7.40 -7.05
CA ILE A 164 6.76 7.93 -6.05
C ILE A 164 8.21 7.55 -6.39
N LEU A 165 8.45 6.29 -6.75
CA LEU A 165 9.77 5.81 -7.15
C LEU A 165 10.29 6.56 -8.39
N ASN A 166 9.41 6.87 -9.36
CA ASN A 166 9.75 7.68 -10.53
C ASN A 166 10.10 9.14 -10.19
N CYS A 167 9.75 9.65 -9.00
CA CYS A 167 10.20 10.96 -8.54
C CYS A 167 11.61 10.91 -7.91
N ILE A 168 12.11 9.73 -7.57
CA ILE A 168 13.44 9.51 -6.96
C ILE A 168 14.47 9.16 -8.03
N VAL A 169 14.07 8.40 -9.06
CA VAL A 169 14.89 7.89 -10.18
C VAL A 169 15.02 8.91 -11.30
#